data_AF-A0A2G9WPD6-F1
#
_entry.id   AF-A0A2G9WPD6-F1
#
_cell.length_a   1.000
_cell.length_b   1.000
_cell.length_c   1.000
_cell.angle_alpha   90.00
_cell.angle_beta   90.00
_cell.angle_gamma   90.00
#
_symmetry.space_group_name_H-M   'P 1'
#
loop_
_entity.id
_entity.type
_entity.pdbx_description
1 polymer ?
#
loop_
_entity_poly.entity_id
_entity_poly.type
_entity_poly.pdbx_seq_one_letter_code
_entity_poly.pdbx_strand_id
1 'polypeptide(L)' 'MNDKVLTFADLKAVLHLALLLKDDASDDEGNAILAADRHGSMADPRDLIEAAELLITLLDGRAAS' A
#
# COMPACT_ATOMS: atom_id res chain seq x y z
N MET A 1 -4.61 20.11 -11.08
CA MET A 1 -4.54 19.02 -10.07
C MET A 1 -5.18 17.82 -10.73
N ASN A 2 -4.41 16.76 -10.96
CA ASN A 2 -4.94 15.55 -11.57
C ASN A 2 -5.52 14.73 -10.40
N ASP A 3 -6.82 14.87 -10.15
CA ASP A 3 -7.50 14.14 -9.09
C ASP A 3 -7.55 12.67 -9.50
N LYS A 4 -6.47 11.93 -9.19
CA LYS A 4 -6.44 10.47 -9.31
C LYS A 4 -7.58 9.94 -8.42
N VAL A 5 -8.65 9.44 -9.04
CA VAL A 5 -9.75 8.81 -8.32
C VAL A 5 -9.23 7.51 -7.73
N LEU A 6 -9.14 7.45 -6.39
CA LEU A 6 -8.75 6.24 -5.69
C LEU A 6 -9.83 5.18 -5.87
N THR A 7 -9.50 4.06 -6.50
CA THR A 7 -10.44 2.95 -6.64
C THR A 7 -10.46 2.09 -5.38
N PHE A 8 -11.53 1.31 -5.21
CA PHE A 8 -11.57 0.31 -4.13
C PHE A 8 -10.51 -0.79 -4.31
N ALA A 9 -10.07 -1.05 -5.55
CA ALA A 9 -8.98 -1.98 -5.83
C ALA A 9 -7.65 -1.44 -5.28
N ASP A 10 -7.36 -0.16 -5.52
CA ASP A 10 -6.15 0.51 -5.02
C ASP A 10 -6.12 0.49 -3.49
N LEU A 11 -7.26 0.78 -2.84
CA LEU A 11 -7.36 0.72 -1.38
C LEU A 11 -7.03 -0.68 -0.82
N LYS A 12 -7.57 -1.75 -1.42
CA LYS A 12 -7.24 -3.11 -0.99
C LYS A 12 -5.77 -3.45 -1.22
N ALA A 13 -5.18 -2.97 -2.31
CA ALA A 13 -3.77 -3.17 -2.62
C ALA A 13 -2.88 -2.48 -1.56
N VAL A 14 -3.17 -1.23 -1.21
CA VAL A 14 -2.46 -0.50 -0.14
C VAL A 14 -2.57 -1.23 1.20
N LEU A 15 -3.76 -1.67 1.60
CA LEU A 15 -3.96 -2.41 2.86
C LEU A 15 -3.18 -3.72 2.90
N HIS A 16 -3.19 -4.46 1.79
CA HIS A 16 -2.47 -5.73 1.68
C HIS A 16 -0.95 -5.51 1.71
N LEU A 17 -0.45 -4.52 0.96
CA LEU A 17 0.97 -4.16 0.95
C LEU A 17 1.44 -3.71 2.33
N ALA A 18 0.67 -2.90 3.05
CA ALA A 18 1.02 -2.46 4.40
C ALA A 18 1.21 -3.63 5.39
N LEU A 19 0.46 -4.73 5.22
CA LEU A 19 0.67 -5.94 6.02
C LEU A 19 1.99 -6.63 5.64
N LEU A 20 2.28 -6.76 4.35
CA LEU A 20 3.52 -7.38 3.87
C LEU A 20 4.78 -6.61 4.32
N LEU A 21 4.74 -5.27 4.23
CA LEU A 21 5.84 -4.41 4.67
C LEU A 21 6.03 -4.47 6.18
N LYS A 22 4.95 -4.55 6.96
CA LYS A 22 5.03 -4.67 8.43
C LYS A 22 5.60 -6.03 8.87
N ASP A 23 5.41 -7.06 8.07
CA ASP A 23 6.00 -8.39 8.28
C ASP A 23 7.47 -8.48 7.77
N ASP A 24 8.10 -7.35 7.43
CA ASP A 24 9.51 -7.21 7.03
C ASP A 24 9.88 -8.03 5.78
N ALA A 25 8.96 -8.10 4.82
CA ALA A 25 9.20 -8.75 3.54
C ALA A 25 10.18 -7.92 2.70
N SER A 26 11.36 -8.48 2.38
CA SER A 26 12.52 -7.77 1.82
C SER A 26 12.40 -7.21 0.40
N ASP A 27 11.24 -7.30 -0.25
CA ASP A 27 11.02 -6.90 -1.65
C ASP A 27 9.74 -6.08 -1.80
N ASP A 28 9.82 -4.80 -1.46
CA ASP A 28 8.68 -3.87 -1.46
C ASP A 28 8.05 -3.71 -2.85
N GLU A 29 8.88 -3.65 -3.89
CA GLU A 29 8.41 -3.48 -5.27
C GLU A 29 7.74 -4.77 -5.79
N GLY A 30 8.33 -5.94 -5.53
CA GLY A 30 7.71 -7.23 -5.82
C GLY A 30 6.39 -7.44 -5.07
N ASN A 31 6.35 -7.04 -3.79
CA ASN A 31 5.14 -7.10 -2.96
C ASN A 31 4.05 -6.14 -3.45
N ALA A 32 4.43 -4.94 -3.89
CA ALA A 32 3.50 -3.95 -4.42
C ALA A 32 2.87 -4.44 -5.73
N ILE A 33 3.66 -5.02 -6.63
CA ILE A 33 3.17 -5.64 -7.87
C ILE A 33 2.22 -6.79 -7.54
N LEU A 34 2.61 -7.69 -6.62
CA LEU A 34 1.78 -8.83 -6.21
C LEU A 34 0.46 -8.37 -5.57
N ALA A 35 0.49 -7.34 -4.73
CA ALA A 35 -0.70 -6.77 -4.12
C ALA A 35 -1.61 -6.11 -5.18
N ALA A 36 -1.03 -5.41 -6.15
CA ALA A 36 -1.77 -4.78 -7.24
C ALA A 36 -2.48 -5.83 -8.10
N ASP A 37 -1.75 -6.84 -8.58
CA ASP A 37 -2.27 -7.92 -9.40
C ASP A 37 -3.38 -8.69 -8.69
N ARG A 38 -3.19 -8.99 -7.40
CA ARG A 38 -4.18 -9.76 -6.63
C ARG A 38 -5.49 -9.03 -6.44
N HIS A 39 -5.48 -7.70 -6.40
CA HIS A 39 -6.67 -6.89 -6.16
C HIS A 39 -7.23 -6.20 -7.40
N GLY A 40 -6.55 -6.32 -8.55
CA GLY A 40 -6.90 -5.66 -9.80
C GLY A 40 -6.65 -4.15 -9.77
N SER A 41 -5.66 -3.71 -9.00
CA SER A 41 -5.22 -2.31 -8.93
C SER A 41 -4.46 -1.95 -10.20
N MET A 42 -4.68 -0.74 -10.69
CA MET A 42 -3.92 -0.16 -11.81
C MET A 42 -3.00 0.98 -11.33
N ALA A 43 -2.90 1.17 -10.01
CA ALA A 43 -2.03 2.16 -9.41
C ALA A 43 -0.56 1.83 -9.67
N ASP A 44 0.27 2.86 -9.75
CA ASP A 44 1.72 2.70 -9.84
C ASP A 44 2.22 1.99 -8.56
N PRO A 45 3.08 0.96 -8.67
CA PRO A 45 3.65 0.28 -7.50
C PRO A 45 4.30 1.24 -6.51
N ARG A 46 4.93 2.33 -6.98
CA ARG A 46 5.55 3.34 -6.11
C ARG A 46 4.51 4.14 -5.33
N ASP A 47 3.42 4.53 -5.99
CA ASP A 47 2.30 5.20 -5.31
C ASP A 47 1.69 4.29 -4.22
N LEU A 48 1.62 2.98 -4.48
CA LEU A 48 1.14 1.99 -3.50
C LEU A 48 2.08 1.86 -2.30
N ILE A 49 3.40 1.80 -2.55
CA ILE A 49 4.42 1.73 -1.48
C ILE A 49 4.33 2.97 -0.59
N GLU A 50 4.35 4.17 -1.17
CA GLU A 50 4.26 5.42 -0.41
C GLU A 50 2.98 5.49 0.44
N ALA A 51 1.84 5.06 -0.12
CA ALA A 51 0.58 5.02 0.61
C ALA A 51 0.58 3.97 1.74
N ALA A 52 1.21 2.82 1.53
CA ALA A 52 1.32 1.75 2.52
C ALA A 52 2.25 2.14 3.68
N GLU A 53 3.39 2.75 3.40
CA GLU A 53 4.32 3.28 4.40
C GLU A 53 3.66 4.38 5.25
N LEU A 54 2.91 5.29 4.62
CA LEU A 54 2.15 6.32 5.32
C LEU A 54 1.10 5.69 6.24
N LEU A 55 0.39 4.67 5.75
CA LEU A 55 -0.60 3.94 6.56
C LEU A 55 0.07 3.27 7.78
N ILE A 56 1.19 2.59 7.60
CA ILE A 56 1.95 1.97 8.70
C ILE A 56 2.34 3.03 9.73
N THR A 57 2.90 4.15 9.27
CA THR A 57 3.29 5.28 10.14
C THR A 57 2.11 5.79 10.96
N LEU A 58 0.93 5.95 10.34
CA LEU A 58 -0.29 6.39 11.03
C LEU A 58 -0.79 5.36 12.05
N LEU A 59 -0.72 4.07 11.73
CA LEU A 59 -1.14 2.99 12.63
C LEU A 59 -0.20 2.87 13.83
N ASP A 60 1.11 2.95 13.61
CA ASP A 60 2.10 2.88 14.68
C ASP A 60 2.08 4.15 15.55
N GLY A 61 1.92 5.33 14.93
CA GLY A 61 1.73 6.59 15.66
C GLY A 61 0.45 6.61 16.49
N ARG A 62 -0.63 5.96 16.01
CA ARG A 62 -1.88 5.78 16.78
C ARG A 62 -1.73 4.77 17.92
N ALA A 63 -0.90 3.75 17.77
CA ALA A 63 -0.62 2.79 18.85
C ALA A 63 0.18 3.42 20.01
N ALA A 64 0.86 4.54 19.76
CA ALA A 64 1.64 5.28 20.76
C ALA A 64 0.86 6.35 21.55
N SER A 65 -0.43 6.57 21.25
CA SER A 65 -1.33 7.52 21.95
C SER A 65 -2.40 6.81 22.76
#